data_AF-A0AA38XVM8-F1
#
_entry.id   AF-A0AA38XVM8-F1
#
_cell.length_a   1.000
_cell.length_b   1.000
_cell.length_c   1.000
_cell.angle_alpha   90.00
_cell.angle_beta   90.00
_cell.angle_gamma   90.00
#
_symmetry.space_group_name_H-M   'P 1'
#
loop_
_entity.id
_entity.type
_entity.pdbx_description
1 polymer ?
#
loop_
_entity_poly.entity_id
_entity_poly.type
_entity_poly.pdbx_seq_one_letter_code
_entity_poly.pdbx_strand_id
1 'polypeptide(L)'
;MAIELTMLAWAMLLGFVYIFAASTVVTRERGMKWNASARDDSSKPLSPLAGRLQRAQSNFFETFPFFAAAAIAVVVAGRGSDTTALAAQVYFWARVVYLPLYAAGIPYVRSLVWLVSIVAILALVHAALCWPRLDQRQEARMRRMDVVVVGAGPAGLCFARALAATGLQVGLVEAQPRQALAEAAFDGREIALTHASRQSLERLGLWQRLPETEVAELRDARVMNGGSPFALTFASSQVDGQPLGWLVPNHLIRRAAWQTVQGQDGLELFDGRKVQAVRADSQGHVVRLDDGSELHARLLVCADSRFSGTRRMLGIGAQMRDFGKSMLVCRMQVERDHHHTAWEWFGYGRTMALLPLNEGQASAVITLPPRQIEELLAMDEIAFGDAISGFFEHRLGRMQPVATPQAYPLVGVYAHRFVGERSALIGDAAVGMHPVTAHGFNLGLASAQRLAQGIAEQQRRGADIAAAGVLGSYQRGHRLAARPLYEATNAIASLYTDDRRPARLLRAAGLRVAQGVAPFRQLIAAHLTQRVA
;
A
#
# COMPACT_ATOMS: atom_id res chain seq x y z
N MET A 1 0.86 -31.40 7.88
CA MET A 1 1.85 -32.19 8.64
C MET A 1 3.20 -31.96 7.98
N ALA A 2 4.26 -31.71 8.75
CA ALA A 2 5.60 -31.47 8.19
C ALA A 2 6.06 -32.67 7.34
N ILE A 3 6.77 -32.42 6.24
CA ILE A 3 7.22 -33.47 5.32
C ILE A 3 8.18 -34.43 6.04
N GLU A 4 9.00 -33.92 6.95
CA GLU A 4 9.93 -34.67 7.79
C GLU A 4 9.20 -35.69 8.66
N LEU A 5 8.10 -35.30 9.33
CA LEU A 5 7.29 -36.23 10.13
C LEU A 5 6.56 -37.24 9.25
N THR A 6 6.15 -36.83 8.05
CA THR A 6 5.52 -37.73 7.08
C THR A 6 6.52 -38.80 6.63
N MET A 7 7.75 -38.41 6.29
CA MET A 7 8.81 -39.34 5.92
C MET A 7 9.26 -40.21 7.10
N LEU A 8 9.23 -39.70 8.32
CA LEU A 8 9.46 -40.49 9.54
C LEU A 8 8.41 -41.60 9.69
N ALA A 9 7.13 -41.26 9.58
CA ALA A 9 6.06 -42.26 9.64
C ALA A 9 6.21 -43.32 8.53
N TRP A 10 6.53 -42.90 7.30
CA TRP A 10 6.80 -43.84 6.21
C TRP A 10 8.04 -44.70 6.45
N ALA A 11 9.10 -44.17 7.04
CA ALA A 11 10.30 -44.93 7.40
C ALA A 11 10.01 -45.95 8.51
N MET A 12 9.13 -45.65 9.47
CA MET A 12 8.67 -46.63 10.46
C MET A 12 7.95 -47.81 9.79
N LEU A 13 7.06 -47.53 8.84
CA LEU A 13 6.38 -48.56 8.04
C LEU A 13 7.38 -49.38 7.21
N LEU A 14 8.39 -48.72 6.62
CA LEU A 14 9.47 -49.39 5.90
C LEU A 14 10.29 -50.31 6.82
N GLY A 15 10.49 -49.94 8.09
CA GLY A 15 11.13 -50.80 9.08
C GLY A 15 10.44 -52.15 9.23
N PHE A 16 9.11 -52.19 9.21
CA PHE A 16 8.36 -53.45 9.19
C PHE A 16 8.64 -54.27 7.93
N VAL A 17 8.77 -53.64 6.76
CA VAL A 17 9.15 -54.33 5.51
C VAL A 17 10.52 -55.01 5.66
N TYR A 18 11.51 -54.32 6.24
CA TYR A 18 12.82 -54.91 6.53
C TYR A 18 12.72 -56.10 7.50
N ILE A 19 11.92 -55.97 8.57
CA ILE A 19 11.69 -57.05 9.54
C ILE A 19 11.08 -58.26 8.84
N PHE A 20 9.99 -58.07 8.08
CA PHE A 20 9.29 -59.17 7.42
C PHE A 20 10.13 -59.81 6.31
N ALA A 21 10.89 -59.03 5.54
CA ALA A 21 11.77 -59.56 4.52
C ALA A 21 12.85 -60.47 5.12
N ALA A 22 13.53 -60.03 6.18
CA ALA A 22 14.54 -60.84 6.86
C ALA A 22 13.92 -62.04 7.60
N SER A 23 12.88 -61.81 8.40
CA SER A 23 12.27 -62.84 9.23
C SER A 23 11.65 -63.95 8.38
N THR A 24 10.98 -63.64 7.27
CA THR A 24 10.33 -64.66 6.42
C THR A 24 11.35 -65.62 5.83
N VAL A 25 12.49 -65.11 5.32
CA VAL A 25 13.51 -65.96 4.71
C VAL A 25 14.27 -66.75 5.79
N VAL A 26 14.63 -66.12 6.91
CA VAL A 26 15.28 -66.81 8.04
C VAL A 26 14.38 -67.91 8.62
N THR A 27 13.07 -67.64 8.76
CA THR A 27 12.08 -68.61 9.25
C THR A 27 11.94 -69.80 8.32
N ARG A 28 11.94 -69.57 7.00
CA ARG A 28 11.90 -70.65 6.02
C ARG A 28 13.12 -71.56 6.11
N GLU A 29 14.29 -71.00 6.42
CA GLU A 29 15.54 -71.77 6.52
C GLU A 29 15.72 -72.47 7.88
N ARG A 30 15.32 -71.83 8.98
CA ARG A 30 15.52 -72.34 10.35
C ARG A 30 14.32 -73.09 10.91
N GLY A 31 13.14 -72.91 10.30
CA GLY A 31 11.89 -73.52 10.70
C GLY A 31 11.21 -72.83 11.89
N MET A 32 9.90 -73.11 12.05
CA MET A 32 9.06 -72.51 13.09
C MET A 32 9.49 -72.87 14.52
N LYS A 33 10.05 -74.08 14.71
CA LYS A 33 10.57 -74.52 16.02
C LYS A 33 11.70 -73.63 16.52
N TRP A 34 12.60 -73.22 15.62
CA TRP A 34 13.70 -72.33 15.99
C TRP A 34 13.19 -70.94 16.39
N ASN A 35 12.22 -70.39 15.66
CA ASN A 35 11.63 -69.09 16.00
C ASN A 35 10.95 -69.06 17.37
N ALA A 36 10.32 -70.17 17.77
CA ALA A 36 9.64 -70.35 19.04
C ALA A 36 10.57 -70.81 20.18
N SER A 37 11.85 -71.09 19.88
CA SER A 37 12.87 -71.42 20.88
C SER A 37 13.50 -70.16 21.47
N ALA A 38 14.25 -70.31 22.57
CA ALA A 38 15.08 -69.25 23.14
C ALA A 38 16.28 -68.86 22.25
N ARG A 39 16.56 -69.64 21.17
CA ARG A 39 17.63 -69.41 20.18
C ARG A 39 19.04 -69.51 20.77
N ASP A 40 19.20 -70.23 21.87
CA ASP A 40 20.48 -70.44 22.56
C ASP A 40 21.41 -71.45 21.84
N ASP A 41 20.86 -72.33 21.00
CA ASP A 41 21.62 -73.34 20.26
C ASP A 41 22.37 -72.76 19.04
N SER A 42 23.57 -73.30 18.75
CA SER A 42 24.35 -72.93 17.56
C SER A 42 23.60 -73.28 16.26
N SER A 43 22.85 -72.32 15.74
CA SER A 43 22.03 -72.48 14.52
C SER A 43 22.90 -72.65 13.27
N LYS A 44 22.38 -73.39 12.28
CA LYS A 44 23.02 -73.54 10.97
C LYS A 44 23.33 -72.17 10.33
N PRO A 45 24.45 -72.04 9.59
CA PRO A 45 24.75 -70.83 8.82
C PRO A 45 23.59 -70.52 7.85
N LEU A 46 23.19 -69.26 7.79
CA LEU A 46 22.16 -68.80 6.87
C LEU A 46 22.65 -68.87 5.43
N SER A 47 21.71 -69.04 4.49
CA SER A 47 22.03 -68.88 3.08
C SER A 47 22.56 -67.47 2.79
N PRO A 48 23.29 -67.27 1.68
CA PRO A 48 23.76 -65.96 1.29
C PRO A 48 22.65 -64.90 1.22
N LEU A 49 21.44 -65.27 0.78
CA LEU A 49 20.29 -64.36 0.70
C LEU A 49 19.73 -64.01 2.08
N ALA A 50 19.48 -65.00 2.93
CA ALA A 50 18.99 -64.78 4.29
C ALA A 50 19.96 -63.93 5.11
N GLY A 51 21.26 -64.24 5.02
CA GLY A 51 22.30 -63.44 5.66
C GLY A 51 22.37 -62.01 5.13
N ARG A 52 22.14 -61.79 3.81
CA ARG A 52 22.09 -60.45 3.22
C ARG A 52 20.89 -59.64 3.73
N LEU A 53 19.71 -60.23 3.78
CA LEU A 53 18.49 -59.56 4.28
C LEU A 53 18.60 -59.24 5.78
N GLN A 54 19.16 -60.15 6.58
CA GLN A 54 19.40 -59.90 8.00
C GLN A 54 20.37 -58.72 8.22
N ARG A 55 21.47 -58.65 7.45
CA ARG A 55 22.39 -57.50 7.51
C ARG A 55 21.75 -56.21 7.02
N ALA A 56 20.88 -56.27 6.01
CA ALA A 56 20.13 -55.10 5.54
C ALA A 56 19.20 -54.56 6.64
N GLN A 57 18.52 -55.45 7.38
CA GLN A 57 17.70 -55.11 8.55
C GLN A 57 18.52 -54.46 9.65
N SER A 58 19.64 -55.08 10.07
CA SER A 58 20.53 -54.51 11.08
C SER A 58 20.99 -53.10 10.70
N ASN A 59 21.39 -52.90 9.44
CA ASN A 59 21.83 -51.59 8.96
C ASN A 59 20.72 -50.52 8.96
N PHE A 60 19.48 -50.91 8.71
CA PHE A 60 18.34 -50.00 8.86
C PHE A 60 18.18 -49.58 10.33
N PHE A 61 18.23 -50.54 11.27
CA PHE A 61 18.10 -50.25 12.71
C PHE A 61 19.27 -49.47 13.31
N GLU A 62 20.47 -49.56 12.73
CA GLU A 62 21.59 -48.72 13.16
C GLU A 62 21.39 -47.25 12.80
N THR A 63 20.74 -46.95 11.68
CA THR A 63 20.66 -45.58 11.13
C THR A 63 19.31 -44.91 11.36
N PHE A 64 18.24 -45.69 11.48
CA PHE A 64 16.89 -45.20 11.70
C PHE A 64 16.75 -44.35 12.98
N PRO A 65 17.33 -44.71 14.14
CA PRO A 65 17.23 -43.87 15.34
C PRO A 65 17.81 -42.47 15.15
N PHE A 66 18.94 -42.37 14.43
CA PHE A 66 19.56 -41.07 14.13
C PHE A 66 18.68 -40.23 13.19
N PHE A 67 18.12 -40.85 12.15
CA PHE A 67 17.17 -40.19 11.26
C PHE A 67 15.93 -39.72 12.03
N ALA A 68 15.33 -40.59 12.85
CA ALA A 68 14.14 -40.28 13.63
C ALA A 68 14.39 -39.12 14.59
N ALA A 69 15.50 -39.17 15.34
CA ALA A 69 15.91 -38.10 16.24
C ALA A 69 16.14 -36.78 15.48
N ALA A 70 16.83 -36.81 14.34
CA ALA A 70 17.11 -35.61 13.54
C ALA A 70 15.83 -35.01 12.93
N ALA A 71 14.95 -35.84 12.36
CA ALA A 71 13.68 -35.39 11.79
C ALA A 71 12.75 -34.78 12.85
N ILE A 72 12.65 -35.39 14.03
CA ILE A 72 11.90 -34.84 15.17
C ILE A 72 12.54 -33.54 15.64
N ALA A 73 13.87 -33.50 15.80
CA ALA A 73 14.58 -32.31 16.28
C ALA A 73 14.39 -31.12 15.33
N VAL A 74 14.43 -31.32 14.01
CA VAL A 74 14.14 -30.28 13.01
C VAL A 74 12.73 -29.72 13.21
N VAL A 75 11.72 -30.59 13.35
CA VAL A 75 10.32 -30.16 13.47
C VAL A 75 10.04 -29.48 14.82
N VAL A 76 10.51 -30.07 15.92
CA VAL A 76 10.33 -29.53 17.28
C VAL A 76 11.07 -28.20 17.44
N ALA A 77 12.23 -28.04 16.79
CA ALA A 77 12.96 -26.78 16.80
C ALA A 77 12.37 -25.72 15.84
N GLY A 78 11.32 -26.05 15.06
CA GLY A 78 10.73 -25.15 14.06
C GLY A 78 11.66 -24.85 12.89
N ARG A 79 12.58 -25.76 12.54
CA ARG A 79 13.65 -25.58 11.54
C ARG A 79 13.37 -26.28 10.21
N GLY A 80 12.10 -26.57 9.91
CA GLY A 80 11.70 -27.17 8.64
C GLY A 80 11.90 -26.22 7.46
N SER A 81 12.37 -26.75 6.33
CA SER A 81 12.65 -26.03 5.09
C SER A 81 12.60 -27.00 3.89
N ASP A 82 12.66 -26.47 2.67
CA ASP A 82 12.70 -27.31 1.47
C ASP A 82 13.92 -28.25 1.46
N THR A 83 15.04 -27.84 2.05
CA THR A 83 16.27 -28.65 2.13
C THR A 83 16.14 -29.77 3.15
N THR A 84 15.52 -29.54 4.30
CA THR A 84 15.25 -30.59 5.30
C THR A 84 14.17 -31.55 4.83
N ALA A 85 13.16 -31.05 4.13
CA ALA A 85 12.15 -31.87 3.47
C ALA A 85 12.77 -32.77 2.39
N LEU A 86 13.69 -32.24 1.58
CA LEU A 86 14.44 -33.02 0.59
C LEU A 86 15.33 -34.07 1.27
N ALA A 87 16.08 -33.69 2.31
CA ALA A 87 16.93 -34.63 3.04
C ALA A 87 16.12 -35.79 3.63
N ALA A 88 14.96 -35.51 4.22
CA ALA A 88 14.07 -36.56 4.75
C ALA A 88 13.56 -37.51 3.64
N GLN A 89 13.19 -36.97 2.48
CA GLN A 89 12.80 -37.78 1.33
C GLN A 89 13.95 -38.62 0.78
N VAL A 90 15.15 -38.04 0.67
CA VAL A 90 16.36 -38.73 0.20
C VAL A 90 16.70 -39.90 1.12
N TYR A 91 16.65 -39.72 2.44
CA TYR A 91 16.85 -40.83 3.38
C TYR A 91 15.84 -41.95 3.14
N PHE A 92 14.55 -41.62 3.07
CA PHE A 92 13.48 -42.61 2.88
C PHE A 92 13.67 -43.41 1.58
N TRP A 93 13.82 -42.72 0.44
CA TRP A 93 13.95 -43.37 -0.85
C TRP A 93 15.26 -44.16 -0.98
N ALA A 94 16.35 -43.67 -0.39
CA ALA A 94 17.59 -44.44 -0.31
C ALA A 94 17.36 -45.78 0.41
N ARG A 95 16.58 -45.80 1.51
CA ARG A 95 16.24 -47.04 2.23
C ARG A 95 15.32 -47.96 1.44
N VAL A 96 14.36 -47.44 0.69
CA VAL A 96 13.52 -48.26 -0.20
C VAL A 96 14.39 -48.98 -1.23
N VAL A 97 15.37 -48.29 -1.83
CA VAL A 97 16.27 -48.86 -2.84
C VAL A 97 17.34 -49.76 -2.23
N TYR A 98 17.78 -49.48 -1.00
CA TYR A 98 18.87 -50.22 -0.35
C TYR A 98 18.52 -51.70 -0.11
N LEU A 99 17.28 -52.00 0.29
CA LEU A 99 16.82 -53.36 0.56
C LEU A 99 16.99 -54.33 -0.63
N PRO A 100 16.42 -54.05 -1.83
CA PRO A 100 16.57 -54.94 -2.99
C PRO A 100 18.02 -55.02 -3.48
N LEU A 101 18.78 -53.92 -3.45
CA LEU A 101 20.20 -53.95 -3.83
C LEU A 101 21.03 -54.85 -2.92
N TYR A 102 20.76 -54.82 -1.61
CA TYR A 102 21.41 -55.70 -0.65
C TYR A 102 20.99 -57.16 -0.88
N ALA A 103 19.70 -57.42 -1.09
CA ALA A 103 19.19 -58.77 -1.38
C ALA A 103 19.83 -59.38 -2.65
N ALA A 104 19.96 -58.58 -3.71
CA ALA A 104 20.59 -58.95 -4.98
C ALA A 104 22.13 -59.09 -4.90
N GLY A 105 22.75 -58.56 -3.84
CA GLY A 105 24.19 -58.66 -3.64
C GLY A 105 25.00 -57.74 -4.55
N ILE A 106 24.50 -56.54 -4.88
CA ILE A 106 25.18 -55.54 -5.72
C ILE A 106 26.01 -54.62 -4.81
N PRO A 107 27.33 -54.80 -4.64
CA PRO A 107 28.05 -54.23 -3.51
C PRO A 107 28.29 -52.71 -3.61
N TYR A 108 28.77 -52.22 -4.76
CA TYR A 108 29.18 -50.81 -4.92
C TYR A 108 27.99 -49.85 -4.95
N VAL A 109 26.96 -50.15 -5.75
CA VAL A 109 25.75 -49.32 -5.85
C VAL A 109 25.03 -49.26 -4.51
N ARG A 110 24.92 -50.39 -3.81
CA ARG A 110 24.38 -50.45 -2.45
C ARG A 110 25.15 -49.53 -1.50
N SER A 111 26.48 -49.59 -1.49
CA SER A 111 27.30 -48.74 -0.61
C SER A 111 27.13 -47.25 -0.93
N LEU A 112 26.98 -46.89 -2.21
CA LEU A 112 26.67 -45.51 -2.61
C LEU A 112 25.31 -45.05 -2.09
N VAL A 113 24.27 -45.88 -2.22
CA VAL A 113 22.92 -45.59 -1.68
C VAL A 113 22.95 -45.45 -0.16
N TRP A 114 23.74 -46.27 0.53
CA TRP A 114 23.97 -46.10 1.97
C TRP A 114 24.62 -44.75 2.28
N LEU A 115 25.67 -44.37 1.56
CA LEU A 115 26.34 -43.08 1.75
C LEU A 115 25.37 -41.90 1.55
N VAL A 116 24.53 -41.95 0.51
CA VAL A 116 23.47 -40.94 0.27
C VAL A 116 22.52 -40.84 1.47
N SER A 117 22.13 -41.98 2.06
CA SER A 117 21.27 -41.97 3.25
C SER A 117 21.96 -41.35 4.48
N ILE A 118 23.27 -41.56 4.65
CA ILE A 118 24.04 -40.95 5.75
C ILE A 118 24.20 -39.44 5.54
N VAL A 119 24.50 -39.00 4.33
CA VAL A 119 24.57 -37.56 4.00
C VAL A 119 23.24 -36.87 4.28
N ALA A 120 22.11 -37.52 3.99
CA ALA A 120 20.80 -37.00 4.31
C ALA A 120 20.56 -36.84 5.83
N ILE A 121 20.98 -37.81 6.65
CA ILE A 121 20.92 -37.69 8.12
C ILE A 121 21.81 -36.55 8.60
N LEU A 122 23.03 -36.44 8.10
CA LEU A 122 23.96 -35.36 8.47
C LEU A 122 23.43 -33.99 8.07
N ALA A 123 22.74 -33.87 6.94
CA ALA A 123 22.07 -32.63 6.54
C ALA A 123 20.96 -32.23 7.52
N LEU A 124 20.14 -33.20 7.97
CA LEU A 124 19.12 -32.95 8.99
C LEU A 124 19.73 -32.57 10.35
N VAL A 125 20.79 -33.26 10.77
CA VAL A 125 21.53 -32.94 12.00
C VAL A 125 22.18 -31.56 11.90
N HIS A 126 22.77 -31.22 10.76
CA HIS A 126 23.36 -29.91 10.52
C HIS A 126 22.29 -28.81 10.57
N ALA A 127 21.13 -29.01 9.94
CA ALA A 127 20.00 -28.07 10.08
C ALA A 127 19.53 -27.95 11.54
N ALA A 128 19.56 -29.05 12.29
CA ALA A 128 19.25 -29.08 13.71
C ALA A 128 20.37 -28.52 14.63
N LEU A 129 21.57 -28.22 14.14
CA LEU A 129 22.69 -27.72 14.98
C LEU A 129 23.20 -26.34 14.54
N CYS A 130 23.22 -26.06 13.25
CA CYS A 130 23.98 -24.96 12.64
C CYS A 130 23.12 -23.90 11.95
N TRP A 131 21.79 -23.90 12.14
CA TRP A 131 20.98 -22.78 11.64
C TRP A 131 21.40 -21.49 12.37
N PRO A 132 21.70 -20.40 11.64
CA PRO A 132 21.98 -19.13 12.28
C PRO A 132 20.79 -18.74 13.15
N ARG A 133 21.04 -18.26 14.37
CA ARG A 133 20.02 -17.70 15.30
C ARG A 133 19.41 -16.41 14.74
N LEU A 134 18.82 -16.44 13.55
CA LEU A 134 18.17 -15.29 12.92
C LEU A 134 16.66 -15.26 13.18
N ASP A 135 16.01 -16.41 13.38
CA ASP A 135 14.54 -16.45 13.46
C ASP A 135 13.93 -16.15 14.84
N GLN A 136 14.58 -16.50 15.95
CA GLN A 136 14.04 -16.17 17.29
C GLN A 136 14.17 -14.68 17.66
N ARG A 137 15.05 -13.92 17.00
CA ARG A 137 15.06 -12.45 17.10
C ARG A 137 14.03 -11.79 16.18
N GLN A 138 13.54 -12.49 15.15
CA GLN A 138 12.55 -11.96 14.20
C GLN A 138 11.13 -12.06 14.72
N GLU A 139 10.73 -13.17 15.37
CA GLU A 139 9.45 -13.21 16.10
C GLU A 139 9.40 -12.20 17.25
N ALA A 140 10.54 -11.95 17.92
CA ALA A 140 10.66 -10.90 18.94
C ALA A 140 10.69 -9.46 18.38
N ARG A 141 10.87 -9.29 17.05
CA ARG A 141 10.85 -7.98 16.35
C ARG A 141 9.56 -7.72 15.58
N MET A 142 8.69 -8.71 15.43
CA MET A 142 7.44 -8.56 14.71
C MET A 142 6.40 -7.89 15.60
N ARG A 143 6.14 -6.61 15.37
CA ARG A 143 5.08 -5.89 16.08
C ARG A 143 3.74 -6.15 15.41
N ARG A 144 2.75 -6.59 16.19
CA ARG A 144 1.39 -6.83 15.71
C ARG A 144 0.55 -5.56 15.85
N MET A 145 -0.10 -5.19 14.76
CA MET A 145 -0.98 -4.05 14.65
C MET A 145 -2.31 -4.50 14.05
N ASP A 146 -3.41 -3.92 14.51
CA ASP A 146 -4.70 -4.14 13.88
C ASP A 146 -4.75 -3.46 12.50
N VAL A 147 -4.19 -2.25 12.40
CA VAL A 147 -4.14 -1.50 11.14
C VAL A 147 -2.74 -0.94 10.95
N VAL A 148 -2.13 -1.17 9.79
CA VAL A 148 -0.91 -0.45 9.39
C VAL A 148 -1.27 0.52 8.28
N VAL A 149 -0.95 1.80 8.46
CA VAL A 149 -1.16 2.88 7.50
C VAL A 149 0.21 3.27 6.94
N VAL A 150 0.40 3.14 5.63
CA VAL A 150 1.65 3.52 4.98
C VAL A 150 1.48 4.88 4.33
N GLY A 151 2.16 5.89 4.87
CA GLY A 151 2.11 7.29 4.47
C GLY A 151 1.37 8.17 5.48
N ALA A 152 2.10 9.11 6.08
CA ALA A 152 1.58 10.14 6.98
C ALA A 152 1.31 11.47 6.25
N GLY A 153 0.83 11.38 5.01
CA GLY A 153 0.21 12.52 4.33
C GLY A 153 -1.14 12.90 4.99
N PRO A 154 -1.78 14.00 4.57
CA PRO A 154 -3.05 14.45 5.13
C PRO A 154 -4.13 13.37 5.20
N ALA A 155 -4.28 12.55 4.15
CA ALA A 155 -5.27 11.47 4.12
C ALA A 155 -4.95 10.34 5.13
N GLY A 156 -3.67 9.94 5.25
CA GLY A 156 -3.23 8.91 6.19
C GLY A 156 -3.36 9.35 7.64
N LEU A 157 -2.98 10.59 7.94
CA LEU A 157 -3.14 11.19 9.28
C LEU A 157 -4.62 11.34 9.66
N CYS A 158 -5.47 11.83 8.74
CA CYS A 158 -6.90 11.91 8.99
C CYS A 158 -7.54 10.53 9.20
N PHE A 159 -7.08 9.52 8.46
CA PHE A 159 -7.53 8.14 8.64
C PHE A 159 -7.12 7.57 10.01
N ALA A 160 -5.86 7.73 10.40
CA ALA A 160 -5.36 7.31 11.70
C ALA A 160 -6.12 8.00 12.84
N ARG A 161 -6.37 9.31 12.71
CA ARG A 161 -7.17 10.09 13.66
C ARG A 161 -8.61 9.58 13.77
N ALA A 162 -9.23 9.22 12.65
CA ALA A 162 -10.59 8.71 12.62
C ALA A 162 -10.75 7.36 13.36
N LEU A 163 -9.66 6.62 13.55
CA LEU A 163 -9.65 5.36 14.31
C LEU A 163 -9.41 5.54 15.81
N ALA A 164 -9.15 6.75 16.31
CA ALA A 164 -8.77 6.98 17.72
C ALA A 164 -9.75 6.37 18.73
N ALA A 165 -11.06 6.47 18.47
CA ALA A 165 -12.10 5.98 19.39
C ALA A 165 -12.40 4.47 19.24
N THR A 166 -11.66 3.74 18.39
CA THR A 166 -11.92 2.32 18.13
C THR A 166 -11.16 1.37 19.05
N GLY A 167 -10.14 1.86 19.76
CA GLY A 167 -9.24 1.06 20.59
C GLY A 167 -8.27 0.15 19.81
N LEU A 168 -8.26 0.25 18.48
CA LEU A 168 -7.37 -0.51 17.60
C LEU A 168 -5.91 -0.06 17.74
N GLN A 169 -4.97 -1.01 17.65
CA GLN A 169 -3.55 -0.71 17.52
C GLN A 169 -3.23 -0.33 16.07
N VAL A 170 -2.82 0.92 15.86
CA VAL A 170 -2.54 1.49 14.55
C VAL A 170 -1.05 1.78 14.42
N GLY A 171 -0.39 1.17 13.43
CA GLY A 171 0.98 1.51 13.06
C GLY A 171 0.99 2.49 11.87
N LEU A 172 1.55 3.68 12.05
CA LEU A 172 1.71 4.67 10.98
C LEU A 172 3.16 4.66 10.48
N VAL A 173 3.38 4.23 9.24
CA VAL A 173 4.73 4.17 8.62
C VAL A 173 4.93 5.40 7.75
N GLU A 174 6.00 6.15 7.97
CA GLU A 174 6.34 7.34 7.19
C GLU A 174 7.84 7.42 6.91
N ALA A 175 8.18 7.78 5.68
CA ALA A 175 9.57 7.90 5.24
C ALA A 175 10.25 9.17 5.77
N GLN A 176 9.49 10.23 6.01
CA GLN A 176 9.97 11.46 6.63
C GLN A 176 10.16 11.29 8.14
N PRO A 177 11.15 11.96 8.75
CA PRO A 177 11.28 11.96 10.20
C PRO A 177 10.12 12.73 10.86
N ARG A 178 9.84 12.43 12.12
CA ARG A 178 8.80 13.06 12.93
C ARG A 178 8.86 14.59 12.89
N GLN A 179 10.06 15.16 12.91
CA GLN A 179 10.24 16.61 12.85
C GLN A 179 9.66 17.21 11.56
N ALA A 180 9.82 16.55 10.41
CA ALA A 180 9.27 17.03 9.14
C ALA A 180 7.73 16.94 9.05
N LEU A 181 7.10 16.11 9.89
CA LEU A 181 5.64 16.10 10.08
C LEU A 181 5.18 17.24 10.98
N ALA A 182 5.95 17.53 12.05
CA ALA A 182 5.70 18.64 12.97
C ALA A 182 5.86 20.01 12.30
N GLU A 183 6.90 20.14 11.48
CA GLU A 183 7.31 21.36 10.79
C GLU A 183 7.12 21.17 9.28
N ALA A 184 5.91 20.80 8.87
CA ALA A 184 5.59 20.61 7.47
C ALA A 184 5.92 21.88 6.67
N ALA A 185 6.90 21.79 5.78
CA ALA A 185 7.38 22.90 4.99
C ALA A 185 6.29 23.45 4.05
N PHE A 186 6.28 24.77 3.84
CA PHE A 186 5.46 25.41 2.83
C PHE A 186 5.80 24.84 1.44
N ASP A 187 4.77 24.43 0.71
CA ASP A 187 4.91 23.73 -0.56
C ASP A 187 4.17 24.45 -1.71
N GLY A 188 3.71 25.69 -1.46
CA GLY A 188 3.00 26.51 -2.44
C GLY A 188 1.58 26.06 -2.78
N ARG A 189 1.12 24.91 -2.28
CA ARG A 189 -0.19 24.36 -2.63
C ARG A 189 -1.26 24.86 -1.68
N GLU A 190 -2.24 25.56 -2.24
CA GLU A 190 -3.48 25.91 -1.56
C GLU A 190 -4.55 24.87 -1.86
N ILE A 191 -5.27 24.45 -0.84
CA ILE A 191 -6.33 23.44 -0.95
C ILE A 191 -7.68 24.14 -0.85
N ALA A 192 -8.50 24.04 -1.89
CA ALA A 192 -9.91 24.45 -1.83
C ALA A 192 -10.72 23.36 -1.11
N LEU A 193 -11.18 23.67 0.10
CA LEU A 193 -11.96 22.80 0.97
C LEU A 193 -13.45 23.02 0.74
N THR A 194 -14.16 21.92 0.49
CA THR A 194 -15.63 21.90 0.41
C THR A 194 -16.26 21.97 1.81
N HIS A 195 -17.57 22.20 1.86
CA HIS A 195 -18.35 22.18 3.11
C HIS A 195 -18.24 20.82 3.82
N ALA A 196 -18.40 19.71 3.08
CA ALA A 196 -18.23 18.37 3.63
C ALA A 196 -16.82 18.15 4.20
N SER A 197 -15.77 18.61 3.49
CA SER A 197 -14.40 18.50 3.99
C SER A 197 -14.16 19.32 5.25
N ARG A 198 -14.67 20.56 5.32
CA ARG A 198 -14.59 21.38 6.54
C ARG A 198 -15.26 20.67 7.72
N GLN A 199 -16.51 20.22 7.59
CA GLN A 199 -17.22 19.49 8.65
C GLN A 199 -16.45 18.23 9.08
N SER A 200 -15.81 17.56 8.13
CA SER A 200 -14.97 16.40 8.38
C SER A 200 -13.70 16.73 9.15
N LEU A 201 -13.03 17.83 8.82
CA LEU A 201 -11.86 18.33 9.56
C LEU A 201 -12.25 18.81 10.97
N GLU A 202 -13.41 19.44 11.13
CA GLU A 202 -13.96 19.86 12.42
C GLU A 202 -14.20 18.66 13.35
N ARG A 203 -14.82 17.58 12.84
CA ARG A 203 -15.05 16.34 13.60
C ARG A 203 -13.76 15.65 14.03
N LEU A 204 -12.70 15.75 13.22
CA LEU A 204 -11.40 15.18 13.54
C LEU A 204 -10.58 16.06 14.51
N GLY A 205 -11.02 17.30 14.76
CA GLY A 205 -10.30 18.28 15.58
C GLY A 205 -9.15 18.97 14.85
N LEU A 206 -9.10 18.88 13.51
CA LEU A 206 -8.08 19.53 12.68
C LEU A 206 -8.41 20.99 12.41
N TRP A 207 -9.67 21.29 12.10
CA TRP A 207 -10.08 22.62 11.65
C TRP A 207 -9.75 23.71 12.68
N GLN A 208 -10.00 23.41 13.95
CA GLN A 208 -9.76 24.32 15.08
C GLN A 208 -8.27 24.61 15.35
N ARG A 209 -7.36 23.89 14.68
CA ARG A 209 -5.91 24.07 14.79
C ARG A 209 -5.33 24.91 13.64
N LEU A 210 -6.15 25.26 12.66
CA LEU A 210 -5.75 26.13 11.57
C LEU A 210 -5.72 27.59 12.06
N PRO A 211 -4.68 28.38 11.76
CA PRO A 211 -4.69 29.81 12.02
C PRO A 211 -5.82 30.47 11.22
N GLU A 212 -6.71 31.22 11.88
CA GLU A 212 -7.84 31.87 11.21
C GLU A 212 -7.40 32.83 10.10
N THR A 213 -6.25 33.48 10.26
CA THR A 213 -5.65 34.38 9.26
C THR A 213 -5.26 33.68 7.96
N GLU A 214 -5.02 32.36 8.00
CA GLU A 214 -4.64 31.54 6.83
C GLU A 214 -5.83 30.79 6.21
N VAL A 215 -7.04 30.94 6.76
CA VAL A 215 -8.27 30.39 6.19
C VAL A 215 -8.93 31.47 5.35
N ALA A 216 -8.77 31.39 4.03
CA ALA A 216 -9.35 32.37 3.11
C ALA A 216 -10.72 31.91 2.60
N GLU A 217 -11.71 32.80 2.62
CA GLU A 217 -13.03 32.50 2.06
C GLU A 217 -12.99 32.50 0.52
N LEU A 218 -13.58 31.48 -0.08
CA LEU A 218 -13.87 31.43 -1.51
C LEU A 218 -15.34 31.79 -1.73
N ARG A 219 -15.63 33.02 -2.14
CA ARG A 219 -17.01 33.50 -2.33
C ARG A 219 -17.55 33.16 -3.71
N ASP A 220 -16.77 33.43 -4.74
CA ASP A 220 -17.21 33.27 -6.13
C ASP A 220 -16.16 32.49 -6.94
N ALA A 221 -16.57 31.91 -8.07
CA ALA A 221 -15.66 31.30 -9.03
C ALA A 221 -15.99 31.76 -10.44
N ARG A 222 -14.96 32.08 -11.24
CA ARG A 222 -15.09 32.52 -12.64
C ARG A 222 -14.26 31.64 -13.55
N VAL A 223 -14.90 31.08 -14.57
CA VAL A 223 -14.22 30.31 -15.62
C VAL A 223 -14.16 31.15 -16.90
N MET A 224 -12.94 31.41 -17.38
CA MET A 224 -12.63 32.24 -18.54
C MET A 224 -11.94 31.40 -19.63
N ASN A 225 -12.07 31.80 -20.90
CA ASN A 225 -11.48 31.06 -22.03
C ASN A 225 -10.92 32.00 -23.10
N GLY A 226 -9.60 31.97 -23.29
CA GLY A 226 -8.88 32.83 -24.24
C GLY A 226 -9.20 34.32 -24.06
N GLY A 227 -9.27 35.08 -25.16
CA GLY A 227 -9.69 36.50 -25.18
C GLY A 227 -11.20 36.71 -25.27
N SER A 228 -12.01 35.70 -24.92
CA SER A 228 -13.47 35.83 -24.90
C SER A 228 -13.90 36.81 -23.80
N PRO A 229 -14.84 37.75 -24.07
CA PRO A 229 -15.42 38.59 -23.03
C PRO A 229 -16.35 37.82 -22.09
N PHE A 230 -16.71 36.58 -22.44
CA PHE A 230 -17.62 35.74 -21.67
C PHE A 230 -16.89 34.93 -20.58
N ALA A 231 -17.36 35.06 -19.34
CA ALA A 231 -16.95 34.25 -18.20
C ALA A 231 -18.15 33.51 -17.60
N LEU A 232 -17.97 32.24 -17.21
CA LEU A 232 -18.96 31.49 -16.45
C LEU A 232 -18.72 31.79 -14.96
N THR A 233 -19.64 32.51 -14.33
CA THR A 233 -19.55 32.90 -12.91
C THR A 233 -20.47 32.04 -12.06
N PHE A 234 -19.93 31.49 -10.98
CA PHE A 234 -20.66 30.87 -9.87
C PHE A 234 -20.57 31.81 -8.68
N ALA A 235 -21.71 32.39 -8.27
CA ALA A 235 -21.74 33.41 -7.22
C ALA A 235 -22.33 32.85 -5.92
N SER A 236 -21.76 33.22 -4.76
CA SER A 236 -22.29 32.86 -3.43
C SER A 236 -23.71 33.35 -3.16
N SER A 237 -24.13 34.43 -3.82
CA SER A 237 -25.51 34.96 -3.76
C SER A 237 -26.57 33.99 -4.31
N GLN A 238 -26.16 32.97 -5.07
CA GLN A 238 -27.06 31.90 -5.54
C GLN A 238 -27.15 30.74 -4.54
N VAL A 239 -26.41 30.79 -3.43
CA VAL A 239 -26.21 29.69 -2.48
C VAL A 239 -26.32 30.16 -1.01
N ASP A 240 -27.46 30.73 -0.64
CA ASP A 240 -27.82 31.17 0.73
C ASP A 240 -26.83 32.15 1.41
N GLY A 241 -25.97 32.83 0.65
CA GLY A 241 -25.01 33.81 1.19
C GLY A 241 -23.79 33.21 1.91
N GLN A 242 -23.60 31.88 1.87
CA GLN A 242 -22.40 31.23 2.38
C GLN A 242 -21.30 31.17 1.31
N PRO A 243 -20.00 31.15 1.69
CA PRO A 243 -18.92 30.95 0.74
C PRO A 243 -19.04 29.58 0.05
N LEU A 244 -18.53 29.49 -1.19
CA LEU A 244 -18.43 28.23 -1.94
C LEU A 244 -17.52 27.22 -1.23
N GLY A 245 -16.51 27.71 -0.51
CA GLY A 245 -15.59 26.91 0.28
C GLY A 245 -14.51 27.78 0.93
N TRP A 246 -13.40 27.14 1.31
CA TRP A 246 -12.26 27.82 1.94
C TRP A 246 -10.96 27.39 1.31
N LEU A 247 -10.00 28.29 1.22
CA LEU A 247 -8.64 28.01 0.78
C LEU A 247 -7.73 27.94 2.00
N VAL A 248 -7.00 26.84 2.12
CA VAL A 248 -6.07 26.61 3.23
C VAL A 248 -4.75 26.04 2.69
N PRO A 249 -3.60 26.53 3.16
CA PRO A 249 -2.31 25.98 2.78
C PRO A 249 -2.17 24.51 3.14
N ASN A 250 -1.73 23.69 2.19
CA ASN A 250 -1.60 22.24 2.38
C ASN A 250 -0.67 21.90 3.55
N HIS A 251 0.42 22.66 3.73
CA HIS A 251 1.34 22.44 4.84
C HIS A 251 0.71 22.67 6.23
N LEU A 252 -0.25 23.61 6.34
CA LEU A 252 -1.01 23.82 7.59
C LEU A 252 -1.99 22.68 7.84
N ILE A 253 -2.64 22.16 6.80
CA ILE A 253 -3.48 20.95 6.91
C ILE A 253 -2.63 19.76 7.40
N ARG A 254 -1.43 19.57 6.83
CA ARG A 254 -0.48 18.53 7.28
C ARG A 254 -0.10 18.69 8.75
N ARG A 255 0.27 19.90 9.16
CA ARG A 255 0.65 20.22 10.54
C ARG A 255 -0.52 20.00 11.51
N ALA A 256 -1.71 20.48 11.17
CA ALA A 256 -2.92 20.28 11.98
C ALA A 256 -3.27 18.78 12.09
N ALA A 257 -3.20 18.03 10.99
CA ALA A 257 -3.43 16.59 10.99
C ALA A 257 -2.45 15.85 11.91
N TRP A 258 -1.17 16.20 11.82
CA TRP A 258 -0.13 15.66 12.68
C TRP A 258 -0.39 15.97 14.17
N GLN A 259 -0.74 17.21 14.49
CA GLN A 259 -1.10 17.61 15.85
C GLN A 259 -2.30 16.85 16.44
N THR A 260 -3.25 16.40 15.61
CA THR A 260 -4.40 15.62 16.10
C THR A 260 -4.07 14.18 16.47
N VAL A 261 -2.99 13.62 15.90
CA VAL A 261 -2.59 12.24 16.15
C VAL A 261 -1.48 12.13 17.21
N GLN A 262 -0.84 13.24 17.57
CA GLN A 262 0.14 13.26 18.66
C GLN A 262 -0.50 12.85 19.98
N GLY A 263 0.10 11.85 20.64
CA GLY A 263 -0.41 11.32 21.91
C GLY A 263 -1.72 10.55 21.78
N GLN A 264 -2.13 10.18 20.56
CA GLN A 264 -3.28 9.29 20.37
C GLN A 264 -2.97 7.89 20.92
N ASP A 265 -3.81 7.42 21.84
CA ASP A 265 -3.71 6.06 22.37
C ASP A 265 -3.85 5.01 21.24
N GLY A 266 -3.02 3.98 21.33
CA GLY A 266 -2.99 2.90 20.33
C GLY A 266 -2.38 3.29 18.99
N LEU A 267 -1.86 4.51 18.80
CA LEU A 267 -1.12 4.88 17.60
C LEU A 267 0.39 4.82 17.84
N GLU A 268 1.09 4.04 17.02
CA GLU A 268 2.55 4.01 16.99
C GLU A 268 3.08 4.55 15.65
N LEU A 269 4.01 5.49 15.71
CA LEU A 269 4.67 6.06 14.54
C LEU A 269 6.00 5.35 14.27
N PHE A 270 6.18 4.91 13.02
CA PHE A 270 7.43 4.41 12.45
C PHE A 270 7.92 5.43 11.41
N ASP A 271 8.54 6.52 11.88
CA ASP A 271 9.06 7.61 11.06
C ASP A 271 10.50 7.36 10.58
N GLY A 272 10.91 8.03 9.51
CA GLY A 272 12.20 7.74 8.89
C GLY A 272 12.31 6.31 8.33
N ARG A 273 11.18 5.65 8.08
CA ARG A 273 11.09 4.26 7.64
C ARG A 273 10.35 4.14 6.32
N LYS A 274 10.90 3.32 5.42
CA LYS A 274 10.25 2.96 4.15
C LYS A 274 9.84 1.51 4.15
N VAL A 275 8.68 1.22 3.57
CA VAL A 275 8.29 -0.16 3.27
C VAL A 275 9.17 -0.69 2.15
N GLN A 276 9.86 -1.81 2.42
CA GLN A 276 10.67 -2.52 1.44
C GLN A 276 9.94 -3.70 0.80
N ALA A 277 9.10 -4.38 1.58
CA ALA A 277 8.34 -5.53 1.09
C ALA A 277 7.04 -5.70 1.87
N VAL A 278 6.04 -6.28 1.19
CA VAL A 278 4.77 -6.71 1.80
C VAL A 278 4.55 -8.15 1.39
N ARG A 279 4.33 -9.03 2.38
CA ARG A 279 3.95 -10.44 2.16
C ARG A 279 2.60 -10.71 2.80
N ALA A 280 1.71 -11.40 2.10
CA ALA A 280 0.45 -11.83 2.68
C ALA A 280 0.67 -13.10 3.54
N ASP A 281 -0.12 -13.24 4.60
CA ASP A 281 -0.30 -14.49 5.33
C ASP A 281 -1.78 -14.76 5.62
N SER A 282 -2.10 -15.84 6.34
CA SER A 282 -3.49 -16.21 6.62
C SER A 282 -4.26 -15.21 7.50
N GLN A 283 -3.59 -14.27 8.15
CA GLN A 283 -4.16 -13.34 9.14
C GLN A 283 -4.03 -11.87 8.73
N GLY A 284 -3.35 -11.56 7.61
CA GLY A 284 -3.06 -10.19 7.22
C GLY A 284 -1.87 -10.06 6.29
N HIS A 285 -1.09 -9.02 6.54
CA HIS A 285 0.14 -8.71 5.82
C HIS A 285 1.30 -8.54 6.79
N VAL A 286 2.46 -9.07 6.43
CA VAL A 286 3.72 -8.68 7.07
C VAL A 286 4.42 -7.63 6.20
N VAL A 287 4.63 -6.47 6.79
CA VAL A 287 5.25 -5.29 6.20
C VAL A 287 6.69 -5.21 6.71
N ARG A 288 7.66 -5.39 5.81
CA ARG A 288 9.08 -5.25 6.13
C ARG A 288 9.55 -3.83 5.86
N LEU A 289 10.12 -3.19 6.88
CA LEU A 289 10.69 -1.85 6.80
C LEU A 289 12.18 -1.90 6.39
N ASP A 290 12.73 -0.73 6.08
CA ASP A 290 14.10 -0.59 5.57
C ASP A 290 15.22 -0.81 6.58
N ASP A 291 14.90 -0.76 7.88
CA ASP A 291 15.79 -1.17 8.96
C ASP A 291 15.74 -2.67 9.28
N GLY A 292 14.96 -3.43 8.49
CA GLY A 292 14.74 -4.86 8.67
C GLY A 292 13.73 -5.23 9.76
N SER A 293 13.06 -4.26 10.40
CA SER A 293 11.93 -4.55 11.29
C SER A 293 10.71 -5.01 10.48
N GLU A 294 9.83 -5.79 11.12
CA GLU A 294 8.60 -6.30 10.52
C GLU A 294 7.38 -5.91 11.35
N LEU A 295 6.32 -5.50 10.66
CA LEU A 295 5.02 -5.22 11.24
C LEU A 295 4.01 -6.21 10.69
N HIS A 296 3.27 -6.92 11.55
CA HIS A 296 2.12 -7.70 11.14
C HIS A 296 0.87 -6.82 11.21
N ALA A 297 0.12 -6.74 10.12
CA ALA A 297 -1.05 -5.90 9.97
C ALA A 297 -2.28 -6.75 9.68
N ARG A 298 -3.29 -6.75 10.56
CA ARG A 298 -4.59 -7.37 10.24
C ARG A 298 -5.27 -6.68 9.05
N LEU A 299 -5.06 -5.38 8.88
CA LEU A 299 -5.45 -4.57 7.73
C LEU A 299 -4.30 -3.64 7.31
N LEU A 300 -3.89 -3.69 6.04
CA LEU A 300 -2.90 -2.77 5.48
C LEU A 300 -3.56 -1.65 4.65
N VAL A 301 -3.31 -0.39 4.98
CA VAL A 301 -3.86 0.78 4.30
C VAL A 301 -2.76 1.58 3.61
N CYS A 302 -2.83 1.69 2.29
CA CYS A 302 -1.88 2.49 1.51
C CYS A 302 -2.38 3.93 1.38
N ALA A 303 -1.60 4.88 1.89
CA ALA A 303 -1.81 6.31 1.82
C ALA A 303 -0.54 7.05 1.31
N ASP A 304 0.37 6.33 0.66
CA ASP A 304 1.71 6.76 0.22
C ASP A 304 1.72 7.42 -1.18
N SER A 305 0.77 8.32 -1.43
CA SER A 305 0.69 9.21 -2.60
C SER A 305 0.46 8.52 -3.97
N ARG A 306 0.41 9.33 -5.04
CA ARG A 306 0.13 8.95 -6.44
C ARG A 306 1.01 7.79 -6.92
N PHE A 307 2.30 7.84 -6.58
CA PHE A 307 3.32 6.87 -6.98
C PHE A 307 3.52 5.74 -5.97
N SER A 308 2.52 5.47 -5.13
CA SER A 308 2.49 4.43 -4.09
C SER A 308 3.27 3.18 -4.46
N GLY A 309 4.34 2.92 -3.71
CA GLY A 309 5.14 1.70 -3.80
C GLY A 309 4.40 0.52 -3.17
N THR A 310 3.71 0.79 -2.06
CA THR A 310 2.95 -0.22 -1.31
C THR A 310 1.81 -0.79 -2.14
N ARG A 311 1.10 0.04 -2.90
CA ARG A 311 0.08 -0.39 -3.86
C ARG A 311 0.64 -1.36 -4.91
N ARG A 312 1.85 -1.07 -5.43
CA ARG A 312 2.51 -1.96 -6.41
C ARG A 312 2.93 -3.28 -5.77
N MET A 313 3.43 -3.26 -4.54
CA MET A 313 3.79 -4.48 -3.79
C MET A 313 2.57 -5.38 -3.54
N LEU A 314 1.38 -4.80 -3.38
CA LEU A 314 0.11 -5.52 -3.28
C LEU A 314 -0.43 -6.05 -4.63
N GLY A 315 0.30 -5.85 -5.74
CA GLY A 315 -0.15 -6.26 -7.07
C GLY A 315 -1.36 -5.48 -7.58
N ILE A 316 -1.61 -4.27 -7.05
CA ILE A 316 -2.70 -3.41 -7.52
C ILE A 316 -2.15 -2.42 -8.56
N GLY A 317 -2.46 -2.67 -9.83
CA GLY A 317 -2.15 -1.72 -10.91
C GLY A 317 -2.99 -0.43 -10.82
N ALA A 318 -2.52 0.60 -11.52
CA ALA A 318 -3.24 1.86 -11.65
C ALA A 318 -3.08 2.44 -13.05
N GLN A 319 -4.13 3.09 -13.55
CA GLN A 319 -4.04 3.96 -14.71
C GLN A 319 -3.30 5.23 -14.30
N MET A 320 -2.08 5.39 -14.83
CA MET A 320 -1.28 6.60 -14.68
C MET A 320 -1.41 7.42 -15.95
N ARG A 321 -1.80 8.68 -15.82
CA ARG A 321 -1.91 9.61 -16.94
C ARG A 321 -0.97 10.77 -16.72
N ASP A 322 0.13 10.77 -17.47
CA ASP A 322 1.01 11.93 -17.59
C ASP A 322 0.38 12.92 -18.57
N PHE A 323 0.22 14.17 -18.14
CA PHE A 323 -0.32 15.23 -18.99
C PHE A 323 0.75 15.95 -19.81
N GLY A 324 2.03 15.62 -19.64
CA GLY A 324 3.16 16.26 -20.35
C GLY A 324 3.36 17.72 -19.96
N LYS A 325 2.88 18.11 -18.78
CA LYS A 325 2.90 19.48 -18.27
C LYS A 325 3.33 19.47 -16.80
N SER A 326 3.88 20.60 -16.37
CA SER A 326 4.16 20.89 -14.97
C SER A 326 3.27 22.02 -14.49
N MET A 327 2.88 21.95 -13.22
CA MET A 327 2.14 22.98 -12.53
C MET A 327 3.10 23.77 -11.64
N LEU A 328 3.23 25.06 -11.91
CA LEU A 328 3.90 26.02 -11.03
C LEU A 328 2.86 26.67 -10.13
N VAL A 329 3.18 26.77 -8.84
CA VAL A 329 2.36 27.43 -7.83
C VAL A 329 3.18 28.49 -7.11
N CYS A 330 2.62 29.68 -6.93
CA CYS A 330 3.27 30.76 -6.21
C CYS A 330 2.23 31.64 -5.50
N ARG A 331 2.49 31.97 -4.24
CA ARG A 331 1.73 33.00 -3.52
C ARG A 331 2.22 34.37 -3.97
N MET A 332 1.29 35.23 -4.35
CA MET A 332 1.54 36.54 -4.94
C MET A 332 0.80 37.61 -4.13
N GLN A 333 1.44 38.74 -3.87
CA GLN A 333 0.76 39.97 -3.48
C GLN A 333 0.13 40.58 -4.73
N VAL A 334 -1.13 41.01 -4.65
CA VAL A 334 -1.82 41.68 -5.75
C VAL A 334 -2.17 43.13 -5.41
N GLU A 335 -2.18 43.99 -6.43
CA GLU A 335 -2.46 45.42 -6.27
C GLU A 335 -3.97 45.72 -6.17
N ARG A 336 -4.79 44.94 -6.87
CA ARG A 336 -6.25 45.11 -6.90
C ARG A 336 -6.94 43.97 -6.19
N ASP A 337 -8.05 44.29 -5.53
CA ASP A 337 -8.88 43.31 -4.83
C ASP A 337 -9.43 42.26 -5.82
N HIS A 338 -9.22 41.00 -5.50
CA HIS A 338 -9.76 39.86 -6.23
C HIS A 338 -11.20 39.51 -5.80
N HIS A 339 -11.75 40.22 -4.79
CA HIS A 339 -13.11 40.08 -4.26
C HIS A 339 -13.45 38.63 -3.87
N HIS A 340 -12.52 37.95 -3.22
CA HIS A 340 -12.64 36.52 -2.87
C HIS A 340 -13.13 35.61 -4.01
N THR A 341 -12.76 35.93 -5.26
CA THR A 341 -13.18 35.18 -6.45
C THR A 341 -12.05 34.31 -7.00
N ALA A 342 -12.24 32.99 -7.08
CA ALA A 342 -11.30 32.12 -7.80
C ALA A 342 -11.47 32.25 -9.30
N TRP A 343 -10.36 32.30 -10.02
CA TRP A 343 -10.35 32.35 -11.49
C TRP A 343 -9.79 31.05 -12.03
N GLU A 344 -10.46 30.48 -13.01
CA GLU A 344 -9.94 29.39 -13.84
C GLU A 344 -9.90 29.89 -15.28
N TRP A 345 -8.73 29.91 -15.88
CA TRP A 345 -8.53 30.45 -17.22
C TRP A 345 -7.80 29.47 -18.11
N PHE A 346 -8.53 29.03 -19.14
CA PHE A 346 -7.98 28.22 -20.21
C PHE A 346 -7.42 29.12 -21.32
N GLY A 347 -6.10 29.28 -21.33
CA GLY A 347 -5.37 29.91 -22.44
C GLY A 347 -5.02 28.91 -23.54
N TYR A 348 -4.48 29.39 -24.66
CA TYR A 348 -3.94 28.50 -25.69
C TYR A 348 -2.62 27.88 -25.19
N GLY A 349 -2.56 26.54 -25.10
CA GLY A 349 -1.40 25.79 -24.62
C GLY A 349 -1.09 25.88 -23.11
N ARG A 350 -1.89 26.63 -22.34
CA ARG A 350 -1.70 26.87 -20.90
C ARG A 350 -3.02 26.91 -20.13
N THR A 351 -3.00 26.43 -18.90
CA THR A 351 -4.11 26.57 -17.95
C THR A 351 -3.62 27.37 -16.76
N MET A 352 -4.38 28.37 -16.34
CA MET A 352 -3.99 29.28 -15.26
C MET A 352 -5.16 29.36 -14.30
N ALA A 353 -4.90 29.16 -13.01
CA ALA A 353 -5.87 29.41 -11.97
C ALA A 353 -5.32 30.43 -10.98
N LEU A 354 -6.23 31.20 -10.39
CA LEU A 354 -5.92 32.13 -9.33
C LEU A 354 -6.85 31.85 -8.15
N LEU A 355 -6.25 31.59 -7.00
CA LEU A 355 -6.95 31.26 -5.77
C LEU A 355 -6.85 32.46 -4.81
N PRO A 356 -7.96 33.14 -4.46
CA PRO A 356 -7.94 34.33 -3.63
C PRO A 356 -7.55 33.97 -2.19
N LEU A 357 -6.60 34.71 -1.62
CA LEU A 357 -6.16 34.54 -0.24
C LEU A 357 -6.49 35.79 0.59
N ASN A 358 -6.21 35.75 1.89
CA ASN A 358 -6.39 36.91 2.75
C ASN A 358 -5.30 37.96 2.48
N GLU A 359 -5.46 39.17 3.04
CA GLU A 359 -4.44 40.24 3.01
C GLU A 359 -4.02 40.69 1.60
N GLY A 360 -4.95 40.62 0.63
CA GLY A 360 -4.69 41.02 -0.75
C GLY A 360 -3.69 40.13 -1.47
N GLN A 361 -3.57 38.87 -1.05
CA GLN A 361 -2.73 37.87 -1.69
C GLN A 361 -3.56 36.92 -2.55
N ALA A 362 -2.91 36.26 -3.50
CA ALA A 362 -3.51 35.18 -4.27
C ALA A 362 -2.48 34.09 -4.58
N SER A 363 -2.91 32.84 -4.66
CA SER A 363 -2.07 31.76 -5.18
C SER A 363 -2.28 31.62 -6.68
N ALA A 364 -1.24 31.95 -7.44
CA ALA A 364 -1.17 31.74 -8.88
C ALA A 364 -0.78 30.30 -9.17
N VAL A 365 -1.58 29.61 -9.99
CA VAL A 365 -1.36 28.23 -10.42
C VAL A 365 -1.26 28.22 -11.94
N ILE A 366 -0.10 27.87 -12.49
CA ILE A 366 0.16 27.95 -13.93
C ILE A 366 0.62 26.59 -14.44
N THR A 367 -0.06 26.07 -15.45
CA THR A 367 0.26 24.80 -16.09
C THR A 367 0.89 25.04 -17.46
N LEU A 368 2.17 24.68 -17.61
CA LEU A 368 2.97 24.88 -18.82
C LEU A 368 3.84 23.65 -19.11
N PRO A 369 4.43 23.53 -20.32
CA PRO A 369 5.48 22.54 -20.57
C PRO A 369 6.65 22.70 -19.57
N PRO A 370 7.33 21.60 -19.17
CA PRO A 370 8.40 21.66 -18.16
C PRO A 370 9.48 22.70 -18.45
N ARG A 371 9.95 22.80 -19.70
CA ARG A 371 10.96 23.79 -20.11
C ARG A 371 10.53 25.24 -19.85
N GLN A 372 9.27 25.58 -20.05
CA GLN A 372 8.77 26.94 -19.79
C GLN A 372 8.64 27.21 -18.29
N ILE A 373 8.35 26.18 -17.49
CA ILE A 373 8.39 26.30 -16.03
C ILE A 373 9.83 26.54 -15.55
N GLU A 374 10.81 25.83 -16.09
CA GLU A 374 12.23 26.05 -15.78
C GLU A 374 12.68 27.47 -16.13
N GLU A 375 12.26 27.98 -17.30
CA GLU A 375 12.52 29.36 -17.71
C GLU A 375 11.93 30.39 -16.72
N LEU A 376 10.72 30.17 -16.21
CA LEU A 376 10.10 31.03 -15.19
C LEU A 376 10.82 30.93 -13.84
N LEU A 377 11.20 29.73 -13.41
CA LEU A 377 11.90 29.52 -12.13
C LEU A 377 13.31 30.11 -12.12
N ALA A 378 13.91 30.33 -13.30
CA ALA A 378 15.23 30.94 -13.45
C ALA A 378 15.19 32.49 -13.45
N MET A 379 14.01 33.10 -13.49
CA MET A 379 13.86 34.56 -13.45
C MET A 379 14.14 35.12 -12.05
N ASP A 380 14.58 36.36 -11.98
CA ASP A 380 14.55 37.12 -10.73
C ASP A 380 13.11 37.46 -10.32
N GLU A 381 12.91 37.86 -9.07
CA GLU A 381 11.57 38.11 -8.50
C GLU A 381 10.77 39.18 -9.24
N ILE A 382 11.44 40.19 -9.80
CA ILE A 382 10.79 41.29 -10.52
C ILE A 382 10.30 40.79 -11.88
N ALA A 383 11.19 40.18 -12.66
CA ALA A 383 10.87 39.61 -13.97
C ALA A 383 9.82 38.51 -13.86
N PHE A 384 9.90 37.68 -12.82
CA PHE A 384 8.88 36.68 -12.50
C PHE A 384 7.53 37.36 -12.22
N GLY A 385 7.48 38.33 -11.31
CA GLY A 385 6.24 39.05 -10.98
C GLY A 385 5.59 39.71 -12.20
N ASP A 386 6.39 40.32 -13.08
CA ASP A 386 5.91 40.92 -14.32
C ASP A 386 5.39 39.86 -15.31
N ALA A 387 6.06 38.72 -15.44
CA ALA A 387 5.61 37.61 -16.27
C ALA A 387 4.26 37.03 -15.78
N ILE A 388 4.11 36.82 -14.48
CA ILE A 388 2.86 36.34 -13.87
C ILE A 388 1.74 37.38 -14.05
N SER A 389 2.03 38.67 -13.83
CA SER A 389 1.09 39.76 -14.07
C SER A 389 0.59 39.76 -15.51
N GLY A 390 1.49 39.57 -16.47
CA GLY A 390 1.18 39.46 -17.90
C GLY A 390 0.34 38.22 -18.23
N PHE A 391 0.60 37.08 -17.59
CA PHE A 391 -0.24 35.88 -17.74
C PHE A 391 -1.69 36.12 -17.31
N PHE A 392 -1.91 36.93 -16.28
CA PHE A 392 -3.23 37.35 -15.83
C PHE A 392 -3.74 38.65 -16.49
N GLU A 393 -3.12 39.09 -17.61
CA GLU A 393 -3.49 40.30 -18.37
C GLU A 393 -3.58 41.57 -17.50
N HIS A 394 -2.77 41.65 -16.43
CA HIS A 394 -2.77 42.76 -15.46
C HIS A 394 -4.16 43.06 -14.85
N ARG A 395 -5.08 42.09 -14.85
CA ARG A 395 -6.45 42.27 -14.32
C ARG A 395 -6.44 42.60 -12.82
N LEU A 396 -5.50 42.03 -12.08
CA LEU A 396 -5.26 42.34 -10.66
C LEU A 396 -4.16 43.39 -10.43
N GLY A 397 -3.77 44.13 -11.48
CA GLY A 397 -2.63 45.04 -11.44
C GLY A 397 -1.29 44.31 -11.40
N ARG A 398 -0.29 44.92 -10.76
CA ARG A 398 1.03 44.30 -10.56
C ARG A 398 0.95 43.18 -9.52
N MET A 399 1.60 42.05 -9.81
CA MET A 399 1.69 40.89 -8.93
C MET A 399 3.15 40.68 -8.52
N GLN A 400 3.41 40.47 -7.23
CA GLN A 400 4.76 40.26 -6.68
C GLN A 400 4.82 38.95 -5.90
N PRO A 401 5.85 38.11 -6.08
CA PRO A 401 5.96 36.87 -5.32
C PRO A 401 6.16 37.16 -3.82
N VAL A 402 5.39 36.48 -2.97
CA VAL A 402 5.50 36.53 -1.49
C VAL A 402 6.23 35.31 -0.95
N ALA A 403 6.32 34.25 -1.76
CA ALA A 403 7.03 33.02 -1.44
C ALA A 403 7.72 32.47 -2.69
N THR A 404 8.73 31.62 -2.49
CA THR A 404 9.42 30.95 -3.59
C THR A 404 8.43 30.12 -4.42
N PRO A 405 8.42 30.26 -5.76
CA PRO A 405 7.59 29.44 -6.63
C PRO A 405 7.97 27.95 -6.52
N GLN A 406 6.97 27.07 -6.59
CA GLN A 406 7.15 25.61 -6.53
C GLN A 406 6.61 24.96 -7.80
N ALA A 407 7.25 23.92 -8.31
CA ALA A 407 6.81 23.20 -9.50
C ALA A 407 6.56 21.71 -9.22
N TYR A 408 5.47 21.19 -9.81
CA TYR A 408 5.05 19.80 -9.65
C TYR A 408 4.69 19.16 -10.99
N PRO A 409 5.12 17.92 -11.27
CA PRO A 409 4.68 17.21 -12.46
C PRO A 409 3.18 16.90 -12.38
N LEU A 410 2.49 17.06 -13.51
CA LEU A 410 1.05 16.85 -13.58
C LEU A 410 0.75 15.41 -13.96
N VAL A 411 0.41 14.60 -12.96
CA VAL A 411 0.10 13.18 -13.15
C VAL A 411 -1.22 12.80 -12.47
N GLY A 412 -2.14 12.27 -13.27
CA GLY A 412 -3.38 11.65 -12.80
C GLY A 412 -3.17 10.17 -12.49
N VAL A 413 -3.84 9.67 -11.45
CA VAL A 413 -3.76 8.28 -11.00
C VAL A 413 -5.16 7.77 -10.69
N TYR A 414 -5.49 6.58 -11.20
CA TYR A 414 -6.69 5.85 -10.80
C TYR A 414 -6.38 4.37 -10.64
N ALA A 415 -6.38 3.88 -9.40
CA ALA A 415 -6.12 2.48 -9.12
C ALA A 415 -7.20 1.56 -9.70
N HIS A 416 -6.81 0.43 -10.29
CA HIS A 416 -7.75 -0.51 -10.89
C HIS A 416 -8.70 -1.11 -9.84
N ARG A 417 -8.20 -1.32 -8.62
CA ARG A 417 -8.96 -1.70 -7.42
C ARG A 417 -8.58 -0.76 -6.28
N PHE A 418 -9.50 -0.53 -5.35
CA PHE A 418 -9.24 0.24 -4.13
C PHE A 418 -9.01 -0.64 -2.92
N VAL A 419 -9.28 -1.95 -3.04
CA VAL A 419 -9.04 -2.93 -1.99
C VAL A 419 -8.42 -4.20 -2.58
N GLY A 420 -7.65 -4.89 -1.75
CA GLY A 420 -7.19 -6.26 -1.95
C GLY A 420 -7.61 -7.13 -0.77
N GLU A 421 -7.08 -8.35 -0.70
CA GLU A 421 -7.24 -9.17 0.50
C GLU A 421 -6.61 -8.44 1.69
N ARG A 422 -7.42 -8.16 2.72
CA ARG A 422 -7.03 -7.47 3.96
C ARG A 422 -6.21 -6.19 3.73
N SER A 423 -6.49 -5.47 2.64
CA SER A 423 -5.78 -4.24 2.28
C SER A 423 -6.68 -3.23 1.57
N ALA A 424 -6.39 -1.95 1.74
CA ALA A 424 -7.14 -0.85 1.12
C ALA A 424 -6.20 0.29 0.68
N LEU A 425 -6.63 1.07 -0.31
CA LEU A 425 -5.95 2.28 -0.79
C LEU A 425 -6.81 3.49 -0.44
N ILE A 426 -6.22 4.56 0.05
CA ILE A 426 -6.91 5.83 0.31
C ILE A 426 -6.10 7.01 -0.26
N GLY A 427 -6.75 8.18 -0.36
CA GLY A 427 -6.08 9.39 -0.86
C GLY A 427 -5.56 9.23 -2.29
N ASP A 428 -4.46 9.92 -2.57
CA ASP A 428 -3.81 9.90 -3.89
C ASP A 428 -3.27 8.52 -4.30
N ALA A 429 -3.07 7.60 -3.34
CA ALA A 429 -2.70 6.21 -3.65
C ALA A 429 -3.82 5.47 -4.39
N ALA A 430 -5.08 5.81 -4.09
CA ALA A 430 -6.27 5.30 -4.77
C ALA A 430 -6.61 6.15 -6.01
N VAL A 431 -6.79 7.47 -5.81
CA VAL A 431 -7.23 8.39 -6.86
C VAL A 431 -6.49 9.73 -6.73
N GLY A 432 -5.52 9.95 -7.61
CA GLY A 432 -4.86 11.25 -7.78
C GLY A 432 -5.47 12.00 -8.95
N MET A 433 -6.10 13.14 -8.71
CA MET A 433 -6.75 13.93 -9.78
C MET A 433 -5.85 15.02 -10.34
N HIS A 434 -6.21 15.48 -11.55
CA HIS A 434 -5.73 16.76 -12.06
C HIS A 434 -6.24 17.90 -11.15
N PRO A 435 -5.40 18.88 -10.81
CA PRO A 435 -5.74 19.97 -9.89
C PRO A 435 -6.81 20.95 -10.40
N VAL A 436 -7.28 20.83 -11.65
CA VAL A 436 -8.19 21.81 -12.29
C VAL A 436 -9.54 21.90 -11.60
N THR A 437 -9.96 20.82 -10.93
CA THR A 437 -11.23 20.81 -10.21
C THR A 437 -11.06 21.00 -8.71
N ALA A 438 -9.83 21.13 -8.19
CA ALA A 438 -9.52 21.25 -6.75
C ALA A 438 -10.12 20.17 -5.83
N HIS A 439 -10.55 19.02 -6.36
CA HIS A 439 -11.19 17.95 -5.57
C HIS A 439 -10.21 16.95 -4.93
N GLY A 440 -8.92 17.01 -5.24
CA GLY A 440 -7.95 15.94 -4.90
C GLY A 440 -7.95 15.59 -3.41
N PHE A 441 -7.66 16.57 -2.55
CA PHE A 441 -7.67 16.38 -1.11
C PHE A 441 -9.06 16.03 -0.57
N ASN A 442 -10.11 16.71 -1.05
CA ASN A 442 -11.50 16.45 -0.63
C ASN A 442 -11.91 14.98 -0.85
N LEU A 443 -11.59 14.44 -2.02
CA LEU A 443 -11.84 13.04 -2.36
C LEU A 443 -11.00 12.09 -1.50
N GLY A 444 -9.74 12.46 -1.24
CA GLY A 444 -8.84 11.71 -0.38
C GLY A 444 -9.35 11.63 1.07
N LEU A 445 -9.80 12.75 1.64
CA LEU A 445 -10.41 12.82 2.97
C LEU A 445 -11.70 11.97 3.03
N ALA A 446 -12.57 12.08 2.04
CA ALA A 446 -13.78 11.28 1.96
C ALA A 446 -13.48 9.77 1.86
N SER A 447 -12.38 9.39 1.20
CA SER A 447 -11.92 8.00 1.14
C SER A 447 -11.47 7.48 2.51
N ALA A 448 -10.68 8.27 3.24
CA ALA A 448 -10.23 7.95 4.59
C ALA A 448 -11.42 7.77 5.54
N GLN A 449 -12.35 8.71 5.53
CA GLN A 449 -13.52 8.65 6.41
C GLN A 449 -14.44 7.47 6.11
N ARG A 450 -14.73 7.21 4.83
CA ARG A 450 -15.60 6.08 4.45
C ARG A 450 -15.00 4.75 4.92
N LEU A 451 -13.68 4.57 4.77
CA LEU A 451 -13.01 3.37 5.24
C LEU A 451 -13.02 3.28 6.77
N ALA A 452 -12.68 4.37 7.47
CA ALA A 452 -12.64 4.41 8.93
C ALA A 452 -14.02 4.15 9.56
N GLN A 453 -15.10 4.68 8.98
CA GLN A 453 -16.47 4.42 9.42
C GLN A 453 -16.82 2.93 9.33
N GLY A 454 -16.49 2.28 8.21
CA GLY A 454 -16.70 0.85 8.05
C GLY A 454 -15.93 0.01 9.07
N ILE A 455 -14.66 0.37 9.31
CA ILE A 455 -13.81 -0.29 10.31
C ILE A 455 -14.38 -0.13 11.71
N ALA A 456 -14.76 1.10 12.09
CA ALA A 456 -15.33 1.39 13.40
C ALA A 456 -16.65 0.62 13.63
N GLU A 457 -17.47 0.46 12.59
CA GLU A 457 -18.70 -0.35 12.66
C GLU A 457 -18.41 -1.84 12.89
N GLN A 458 -17.43 -2.41 12.19
CA GLN A 458 -17.00 -3.81 12.42
C GLN A 458 -16.44 -3.99 13.83
N GLN A 459 -15.60 -3.05 14.28
CA GLN A 459 -15.00 -3.10 15.60
C GLN A 459 -16.06 -3.05 16.72
N ARG A 460 -17.06 -2.17 16.61
CA ARG A 460 -18.19 -2.12 17.57
C ARG A 460 -18.99 -3.41 17.63
N ARG A 461 -19.04 -4.17 16.53
CA ARG A 461 -19.73 -5.47 16.45
C ARG A 461 -18.84 -6.65 16.88
N GLY A 462 -17.56 -6.42 17.21
CA GLY A 462 -16.58 -7.48 17.46
C GLY A 462 -16.29 -8.34 16.23
N ALA A 463 -16.54 -7.82 15.02
CA ALA A 463 -16.34 -8.51 13.75
C ALA A 463 -14.97 -8.18 13.15
N ASP A 464 -14.57 -8.94 12.12
CA ASP A 464 -13.28 -8.73 11.47
C ASP A 464 -13.25 -7.40 10.68
N ILE A 465 -12.41 -6.47 11.14
CA ILE A 465 -12.21 -5.14 10.56
C ILE A 465 -11.70 -5.18 9.11
N ALA A 466 -11.12 -6.30 8.68
CA ALA A 466 -10.58 -6.48 7.34
C ALA A 466 -11.46 -7.40 6.47
N ALA A 467 -12.69 -7.70 6.90
CA ALA A 467 -13.60 -8.57 6.17
C ALA A 467 -13.88 -8.05 4.75
N ALA A 468 -13.97 -8.96 3.79
CA ALA A 468 -14.22 -8.63 2.38
C ALA A 468 -15.50 -7.79 2.18
N GLY A 469 -16.52 -7.98 3.03
CA GLY A 469 -17.77 -7.23 2.99
C GLY A 469 -17.58 -5.72 3.23
N VAL A 470 -16.85 -5.35 4.30
CA VAL A 470 -16.61 -3.94 4.64
C VAL A 470 -15.69 -3.27 3.62
N LEU A 471 -14.62 -3.95 3.20
CA LEU A 471 -13.70 -3.47 2.17
C LEU A 471 -14.39 -3.31 0.81
N GLY A 472 -15.25 -4.26 0.45
CA GLY A 472 -16.07 -4.19 -0.76
C GLY A 472 -17.06 -3.03 -0.74
N SER A 473 -17.70 -2.76 0.40
CA SER A 473 -18.58 -1.59 0.57
C SER A 473 -17.83 -0.27 0.40
N TYR A 474 -16.66 -0.14 1.05
CA TYR A 474 -15.76 0.99 0.87
C TYR A 474 -15.41 1.20 -0.61
N GLN A 475 -14.95 0.15 -1.31
CA GLN A 475 -14.56 0.23 -2.72
C GLN A 475 -15.72 0.71 -3.60
N ARG A 476 -16.92 0.12 -3.45
CA ARG A 476 -18.09 0.51 -4.25
C ARG A 476 -18.46 1.97 -4.00
N GLY A 477 -18.58 2.36 -2.73
CA GLY A 477 -18.96 3.73 -2.37
C GLY A 477 -17.92 4.76 -2.83
N HIS A 478 -16.62 4.47 -2.67
CA HIS A 478 -15.58 5.38 -3.12
C HIS A 478 -15.49 5.45 -4.65
N ARG A 479 -15.67 4.33 -5.36
CA ARG A 479 -15.69 4.30 -6.83
C ARG A 479 -16.84 5.09 -7.41
N LEU A 480 -18.03 4.96 -6.85
CA LEU A 480 -19.21 5.73 -7.25
C LEU A 480 -18.99 7.23 -7.09
N ALA A 481 -18.35 7.66 -6.01
CA ALA A 481 -18.01 9.06 -5.79
C ALA A 481 -16.86 9.56 -6.68
N ALA A 482 -15.83 8.74 -6.90
CA ALA A 482 -14.59 9.15 -7.55
C ALA A 482 -14.63 9.05 -9.09
N ARG A 483 -15.24 8.00 -9.65
CA ARG A 483 -15.13 7.70 -11.08
C ARG A 483 -15.73 8.80 -11.97
N PRO A 484 -16.95 9.31 -11.71
CA PRO A 484 -17.53 10.36 -12.56
C PRO A 484 -16.67 11.62 -12.57
N LEU A 485 -16.19 12.04 -11.40
CA LEU A 485 -15.33 13.22 -11.25
C LEU A 485 -13.97 13.03 -11.94
N TYR A 486 -13.35 11.86 -11.79
CA TYR A 486 -12.07 11.56 -12.43
C TYR A 486 -12.17 11.59 -13.96
N GLU A 487 -13.20 10.95 -14.53
CA GLU A 487 -13.40 10.93 -15.98
C GLU A 487 -13.77 12.30 -16.53
N ALA A 488 -14.67 13.03 -15.85
CA ALA A 488 -15.04 14.39 -16.25
C ALA A 488 -13.82 15.33 -16.22
N THR A 489 -13.03 15.26 -15.15
CA THR A 489 -11.79 16.04 -15.00
C THR A 489 -10.81 15.73 -16.13
N ASN A 490 -10.61 14.45 -16.45
CA ASN A 490 -9.73 14.05 -17.53
C ASN A 490 -10.26 14.45 -18.91
N ALA A 491 -11.56 14.36 -19.15
CA ALA A 491 -12.18 14.79 -20.40
C ALA A 491 -12.00 16.30 -20.61
N ILE A 492 -12.25 17.10 -19.56
CA ILE A 492 -12.00 18.55 -19.55
C ILE A 492 -10.52 18.81 -19.80
N ALA A 493 -9.62 18.23 -19.00
CA ALA A 493 -8.19 18.43 -19.17
C ALA A 493 -7.71 18.06 -20.59
N SER A 494 -8.18 16.95 -21.15
CA SER A 494 -7.87 16.54 -22.54
C SER A 494 -8.39 17.55 -23.56
N LEU A 495 -9.66 17.94 -23.43
CA LEU A 495 -10.30 18.88 -24.35
C LEU A 495 -9.55 20.20 -24.36
N TYR A 496 -9.17 20.70 -23.17
CA TYR A 496 -8.51 22.00 -22.97
C TYR A 496 -7.00 21.98 -23.21
N THR A 497 -6.36 20.81 -23.31
CA THR A 497 -4.96 20.67 -23.72
C THR A 497 -4.78 20.32 -25.20
N ASP A 498 -5.85 19.98 -25.93
CA ASP A 498 -5.81 19.68 -27.36
C ASP A 498 -5.93 20.91 -28.27
N ASP A 499 -4.81 21.37 -28.83
CA ASP A 499 -4.74 22.60 -29.64
C ASP A 499 -5.32 22.47 -31.07
N ARG A 500 -5.85 21.30 -31.46
CA ARG A 500 -6.44 21.09 -32.80
C ARG A 500 -7.75 21.89 -32.96
N ARG A 501 -8.00 22.39 -34.18
CA ARG A 501 -9.18 23.23 -34.51
C ARG A 501 -10.54 22.63 -34.09
N PRO A 502 -10.81 21.32 -34.28
CA PRO A 502 -12.07 20.72 -33.82
C PRO A 502 -12.26 20.77 -32.29
N ALA A 503 -11.19 20.51 -31.53
CA ALA A 503 -11.23 20.59 -30.06
C ALA A 503 -11.49 22.03 -29.59
N ARG A 504 -10.89 23.04 -30.25
CA ARG A 504 -11.15 24.46 -29.96
C ARG A 504 -12.62 24.85 -30.19
N LEU A 505 -13.24 24.36 -31.27
CA LEU A 505 -14.67 24.60 -31.54
C LEU A 505 -15.57 23.93 -30.50
N LEU A 506 -15.23 22.69 -30.09
CA LEU A 506 -15.93 21.97 -29.03
C LEU A 506 -15.81 22.65 -27.65
N ARG A 507 -14.64 23.22 -27.30
CA ARG A 507 -14.49 24.04 -26.08
C ARG A 507 -15.46 25.22 -26.07
N ALA A 508 -15.52 25.96 -27.19
CA ALA A 508 -16.37 27.14 -27.33
C ALA A 508 -17.87 26.77 -27.29
N ALA A 509 -18.25 25.65 -27.90
CA ALA A 509 -19.62 25.14 -27.86
C ALA A 509 -20.00 24.62 -26.46
N GLY A 510 -19.10 23.86 -25.80
CA GLY A 510 -19.32 23.29 -24.48
C GLY A 510 -19.56 24.33 -23.39
N LEU A 511 -18.82 25.44 -23.41
CA LEU A 511 -19.04 26.56 -22.48
C LEU A 511 -20.40 27.24 -22.71
N ARG A 512 -20.83 27.43 -23.97
CA ARG A 512 -22.15 28.01 -24.28
C ARG A 512 -23.30 27.10 -23.88
N VAL A 513 -23.16 25.79 -24.07
CA VAL A 513 -24.16 24.80 -23.65
C VAL A 513 -24.23 24.72 -22.12
N ALA A 514 -23.08 24.69 -21.43
CA ALA A 514 -23.01 24.74 -19.98
C ALA A 514 -23.69 25.99 -19.40
N GLN A 515 -23.61 27.11 -20.12
CA GLN A 515 -24.29 28.36 -19.77
C GLN A 515 -25.80 28.30 -20.04
N GLY A 516 -26.25 27.68 -21.13
CA GLY A 516 -27.67 27.65 -21.51
C GLY A 516 -28.57 26.78 -20.61
N VAL A 517 -28.01 25.85 -19.85
CA VAL A 517 -28.78 24.81 -19.14
C VAL A 517 -28.68 25.01 -17.61
N ALA A 518 -29.71 25.64 -17.01
CA ALA A 518 -29.80 25.88 -15.57
C ALA A 518 -29.55 24.64 -14.66
N PRO A 519 -30.11 23.44 -14.93
CA PRO A 519 -29.84 22.27 -14.10
C PRO A 519 -28.38 21.80 -14.15
N PHE A 520 -27.65 22.08 -15.25
CA PHE A 520 -26.22 21.76 -15.35
C PHE A 520 -25.36 22.67 -14.46
N ARG A 521 -25.69 23.96 -14.39
CA ARG A 521 -25.02 24.91 -13.47
C ARG A 521 -25.25 24.54 -12.00
N GLN A 522 -26.47 24.16 -11.64
CA GLN A 522 -26.81 23.73 -10.28
C GLN A 522 -26.10 22.41 -9.90
N LEU A 523 -25.99 21.45 -10.83
CA LEU A 523 -25.24 20.22 -10.62
C LEU A 523 -23.74 20.46 -10.41
N ILE A 524 -23.13 21.39 -11.17
CA ILE A 524 -21.71 21.75 -10.99
C ILE A 524 -21.50 22.46 -9.65
N ALA A 525 -22.36 23.44 -9.31
CA ALA A 525 -22.29 24.14 -8.03
C ALA A 525 -22.48 23.19 -6.83
N ALA A 526 -23.41 22.22 -6.94
CA ALA A 526 -23.61 21.19 -5.91
C ALA A 526 -22.39 20.25 -5.78
N HIS A 527 -21.72 19.92 -6.89
CA HIS A 527 -20.50 19.11 -6.86
C HIS A 527 -19.30 19.87 -6.30
N LEU A 528 -19.20 21.18 -6.55
CA LEU A 528 -18.14 22.04 -6.00
C LEU A 528 -18.33 22.32 -4.51
N THR A 529 -19.58 22.49 -4.06
CA THR A 529 -19.89 22.77 -2.65
C THR A 529 -19.97 21.50 -1.79
N GLN A 530 -20.33 20.35 -2.38
CA GLN A 530 -20.58 19.07 -1.69
C GLN A 530 -21.35 19.24 -0.38
N ARG A 531 -22.47 19.98 -0.41
CA ARG A 531 -23.33 20.10 0.76
C ARG A 531 -23.89 18.72 1.11
N VAL A 532 -23.74 18.31 2.37
CA VAL A 532 -24.45 17.15 2.93
C VAL A 532 -25.90 17.58 3.10
N ALA A 533 -26.82 16.88 2.43
CA ALA A 533 -28.26 17.09 2.59
C ALA A 533 -28.73 16.73 4.00
#